data_AF-A0A0A8UVL3-F1
#
_entry.id   AF-A0A0A8UVL3-F1
#
_cell.length_a   1.000
_cell.length_b   1.000
_cell.length_c   1.000
_cell.angle_alpha   90.00
_cell.angle_beta   90.00
_cell.angle_gamma   90.00
#
_symmetry.space_group_name_H-M   'P 1'
#
loop_
_entity.id
_entity.type
_entity.pdbx_description
1 polymer ?
#
loop_
_entity_poly.entity_id
_entity_poly.type
_entity_poly.pdbx_seq_one_letter_code
_entity_poly.pdbx_strand_id
1 'polypeptide(L)'
;MGRISTILQYIYGGKDFVQPQWQLIATQHLKKMNEGYHLGRFINCIEITVHAYKAITTTKGNFFPNVTPLPSLPPLIPGYMEHLQSRMLLLDNTKNAQYHWMSGCSYEQLFSFIADKAIPLYSHLIVFAKLKKLPGGHALSAIVVPNAATSGFELFFYDAQGFLPDSWLHAEQFDEFYSVESLYVYDSEESRNGTKNFIDKCKSEALSPANLAENKKSKPPTSVMNYPALIKEKLKEFVELELFRLEAKFIVASGYDTSWLQKKMEEYERILDELFAEQAGQEIYLMVAKLFIQTAKLVKNHSYSYNWFDPQSLKHFRLYFEKYISLEKIQTKQSIDEQKNYIASYLICEIMRLSLLNEYTNIYIDKKVDLYLQQLKNLFSKPNTTGSLIKIIKDISKISSIARHWFSFYGANSSSIVFDTYIKPLQKCLVQSAQQTLEFGGINLFDDYDESTFGPEGKI
;
A
#
# COMPACT_ATOMS: atom_id res chain seq x y z
N MET A 1 9.96 -6.45 6.62
CA MET A 1 8.97 -7.35 5.99
C MET A 1 7.52 -6.94 6.27
N GLY A 2 7.12 -6.61 7.50
CA GLY A 2 5.74 -6.18 7.82
C GLY A 2 5.17 -5.05 6.95
N ARG A 3 6.00 -4.08 6.51
CA ARG A 3 5.59 -2.98 5.63
C ARG A 3 5.11 -3.44 4.24
N ILE A 4 5.72 -4.48 3.66
CA ILE A 4 5.37 -4.98 2.31
C ILE A 4 4.01 -5.69 2.32
N SER A 5 3.76 -6.50 3.35
CA SER A 5 2.45 -7.11 3.61
C SER A 5 1.35 -6.06 3.69
N THR A 6 1.55 -4.98 4.46
CA THR A 6 0.59 -3.87 4.52
C THR A 6 0.33 -3.23 3.15
N ILE A 7 1.37 -3.06 2.34
CA ILE A 7 1.24 -2.47 1.00
C ILE A 7 0.47 -3.38 0.04
N LEU A 8 0.74 -4.69 0.04
CA LEU A 8 0.01 -5.65 -0.80
C LEU A 8 -1.49 -5.68 -0.45
N GLN A 9 -1.82 -5.70 0.84
CA GLN A 9 -3.18 -5.57 1.34
C GLN A 9 -3.87 -4.30 0.81
N TYR A 10 -3.14 -3.18 0.75
CA TYR A 10 -3.71 -1.92 0.26
C TYR A 10 -3.93 -1.85 -1.26
N ILE A 11 -3.07 -2.50 -2.05
CA ILE A 11 -3.15 -2.45 -3.53
C ILE A 11 -4.15 -3.47 -4.06
N TYR A 12 -4.08 -4.71 -3.57
CA TYR A 12 -4.88 -5.81 -4.10
C TYR A 12 -6.09 -6.15 -3.23
N GLY A 13 -6.24 -5.45 -2.11
CA GLY A 13 -7.35 -5.63 -1.17
C GLY A 13 -7.10 -6.74 -0.18
N GLY A 14 -8.16 -7.08 0.55
CA GLY A 14 -8.16 -8.01 1.67
C GLY A 14 -8.97 -7.43 2.82
N LYS A 15 -9.64 -8.28 3.58
CA LYS A 15 -10.40 -7.89 4.76
C LYS A 15 -9.63 -8.39 5.97
N ASP A 16 -9.53 -7.55 6.98
CA ASP A 16 -8.86 -7.95 8.22
C ASP A 16 -9.83 -8.83 9.02
N PHE A 17 -9.59 -10.14 8.98
CA PHE A 17 -10.30 -11.10 9.81
C PHE A 17 -9.61 -11.23 11.16
N VAL A 18 -10.42 -11.37 12.21
CA VAL A 18 -9.90 -11.63 13.55
C VAL A 18 -9.29 -13.02 13.57
N GLN A 19 -7.97 -13.10 13.72
CA GLN A 19 -7.27 -14.37 13.91
C GLN A 19 -7.12 -14.70 15.40
N PRO A 20 -7.17 -15.98 15.78
CA PRO A 20 -6.79 -16.41 17.12
C PRO A 20 -5.39 -15.93 17.49
N GLN A 21 -5.22 -15.42 18.71
CA GLN A 21 -3.94 -14.83 19.16
C GLN A 21 -2.75 -15.79 19.02
N TRP A 22 -2.97 -17.10 19.21
CA TRP A 22 -1.91 -18.11 19.05
C TRP A 22 -1.39 -18.20 17.61
N GLN A 23 -2.23 -17.93 16.60
CA GLN A 23 -1.83 -17.90 15.19
C GLN A 23 -0.95 -16.68 14.90
N LEU A 24 -1.27 -15.52 15.51
CA LEU A 24 -0.44 -14.32 15.41
C LEU A 24 0.95 -14.56 16.02
N ILE A 25 1.01 -15.18 17.19
CA ILE A 25 2.28 -15.54 17.86
C ILE A 25 3.07 -16.55 17.02
N ALA A 26 2.41 -17.58 16.49
CA ALA A 26 3.05 -18.56 15.61
C ALA A 26 3.67 -17.87 14.38
N THR A 27 2.92 -17.02 13.71
CA THR A 27 3.39 -16.23 12.56
C THR A 27 4.56 -15.32 12.93
N GLN A 28 4.55 -14.68 14.10
CA GLN A 28 5.66 -13.85 14.57
C GLN A 28 6.95 -14.65 14.79
N HIS A 29 6.87 -15.81 15.45
CA HIS A 29 8.03 -16.71 15.62
C HIS A 29 8.62 -17.14 14.29
N LEU A 30 7.75 -17.44 13.32
CA LEU A 30 8.17 -17.89 11.99
C LEU A 30 8.74 -16.74 11.14
N LYS A 31 8.20 -15.53 11.27
CA LYS A 31 8.75 -14.32 10.61
C LYS A 31 10.14 -13.97 11.15
N LYS A 32 10.40 -14.16 12.44
CA LYS A 32 11.72 -13.90 13.06
C LYS A 32 12.85 -14.73 12.46
N MET A 33 12.56 -15.93 11.96
CA MET A 33 13.55 -16.80 11.29
C MET A 33 14.19 -16.15 10.06
N ASN A 34 13.51 -15.17 9.49
CA ASN A 34 13.90 -14.45 8.28
C ASN A 34 14.47 -13.06 8.57
N GLU A 35 14.72 -12.72 9.83
CA GLU A 35 15.47 -11.51 10.19
C GLU A 35 16.89 -11.60 9.58
N GLY A 36 17.15 -10.79 8.55
CA GLY A 36 18.40 -10.80 7.77
C GLY A 36 18.29 -11.46 6.38
N TYR A 37 17.14 -12.06 6.04
CA TYR A 37 16.91 -12.61 4.70
C TYR A 37 16.62 -11.48 3.70
N HIS A 38 17.40 -11.40 2.60
CA HIS A 38 17.37 -10.28 1.65
C HIS A 38 16.02 -10.15 0.92
N LEU A 39 15.50 -8.92 0.84
CA LEU A 39 14.18 -8.59 0.27
C LEU A 39 14.02 -9.03 -1.20
N GLY A 40 15.04 -8.86 -2.04
CA GLY A 40 15.05 -9.28 -3.45
C GLY A 40 14.92 -10.79 -3.73
N ARG A 41 14.73 -11.65 -2.72
CA ARG A 41 14.61 -13.12 -2.85
C ARG A 41 13.17 -13.65 -2.83
N PHE A 42 12.22 -12.88 -3.36
CA PHE A 42 10.86 -13.37 -3.66
C PHE A 42 10.86 -14.70 -4.45
N ILE A 43 11.93 -14.93 -5.22
CA ILE A 43 12.17 -16.13 -6.03
C ILE A 43 12.48 -17.38 -5.18
N ASN A 44 12.56 -17.34 -3.83
CA ASN A 44 12.97 -18.52 -3.04
C ASN A 44 12.02 -18.91 -1.89
N CYS A 45 10.72 -18.62 -2.02
CA CYS A 45 9.70 -18.95 -1.02
C CYS A 45 9.71 -20.43 -0.58
N ILE A 46 10.10 -21.37 -1.45
CA ILE A 46 10.25 -22.79 -1.10
C ILE A 46 11.34 -23.03 -0.07
N GLU A 47 12.51 -22.42 -0.22
CA GLU A 47 13.61 -22.64 0.73
C GLU A 47 13.20 -22.21 2.14
N ILE A 48 12.60 -21.02 2.25
CA ILE A 48 12.11 -20.49 3.53
C ILE A 48 11.01 -21.41 4.09
N THR A 49 10.08 -21.85 3.26
CA THR A 49 8.99 -22.75 3.67
C THR A 49 9.52 -24.12 4.14
N VAL A 50 10.50 -24.70 3.45
CA VAL A 50 11.17 -25.95 3.88
C VAL A 50 11.99 -25.75 5.15
N HIS A 51 12.68 -24.63 5.29
CA HIS A 51 13.42 -24.29 6.51
C HIS A 51 12.48 -24.11 7.70
N ALA A 52 11.33 -23.46 7.52
CA ALA A 52 10.30 -23.32 8.53
C ALA A 52 9.75 -24.67 8.98
N TYR A 53 9.42 -25.55 8.02
CA TYR A 53 9.04 -26.93 8.30
C TYR A 53 10.11 -27.65 9.14
N LYS A 54 11.38 -27.61 8.71
CA LYS A 54 12.50 -28.24 9.43
C LYS A 54 12.66 -27.67 10.83
N ALA A 55 12.54 -26.37 11.02
CA ALA A 55 12.63 -25.76 12.35
C ALA A 55 11.49 -26.23 13.26
N ILE A 56 10.24 -26.21 12.79
CA ILE A 56 9.09 -26.68 13.56
C ILE A 56 9.27 -28.15 13.99
N THR A 57 9.74 -28.99 13.07
CA THR A 57 9.85 -30.44 13.30
C THR A 57 11.07 -30.83 14.12
N THR A 58 12.26 -30.31 13.78
CA THR A 58 13.53 -30.72 14.41
C THR A 58 13.81 -30.01 15.73
N THR A 59 13.46 -28.73 15.86
CA THR A 59 13.70 -27.96 17.09
C THR A 59 12.46 -27.92 17.99
N LYS A 60 11.35 -28.54 17.55
CA LYS A 60 10.04 -28.51 18.22
C LYS A 60 9.56 -27.06 18.48
N GLY A 61 10.00 -26.10 17.67
CA GLY A 61 9.71 -24.68 17.85
C GLY A 61 10.41 -24.02 19.06
N ASN A 62 11.42 -24.66 19.65
CA ASN A 62 12.19 -24.10 20.75
C ASN A 62 13.31 -23.18 20.31
N PHE A 63 13.84 -23.43 19.11
CA PHE A 63 14.89 -22.62 18.52
C PHE A 63 14.61 -22.46 17.04
N PHE A 64 14.56 -21.22 16.60
CA PHE A 64 14.45 -20.93 15.19
C PHE A 64 15.81 -20.41 14.71
N PRO A 65 16.66 -21.26 14.11
CA PRO A 65 17.93 -20.79 13.58
C PRO A 65 17.64 -19.74 12.50
N ASN A 66 18.28 -18.58 12.62
CA ASN A 66 18.28 -17.60 11.53
C ASN A 66 18.79 -18.29 10.28
N VAL A 67 18.03 -18.22 9.19
CA VAL A 67 18.49 -18.76 7.92
C VAL A 67 19.72 -17.95 7.50
N THR A 68 20.89 -18.59 7.36
CA THR A 68 22.12 -17.91 6.94
C THR A 68 21.85 -17.20 5.62
N PRO A 69 22.09 -15.88 5.52
CA PRO A 69 21.96 -15.18 4.26
C PRO A 69 22.88 -15.86 3.24
N LEU A 70 22.31 -16.35 2.15
CA LEU A 70 23.11 -16.91 1.07
C LEU A 70 24.06 -15.80 0.56
N PRO A 71 25.37 -16.09 0.40
CA PRO A 71 26.39 -15.09 0.09
C PRO A 71 26.18 -14.40 -1.27
N SER A 72 25.43 -15.04 -2.17
CA SER A 72 24.99 -14.52 -3.45
C SER A 72 23.57 -15.01 -3.76
N LEU A 73 22.85 -14.29 -4.61
CA LEU A 73 21.54 -14.72 -5.09
C LEU A 73 21.67 -16.04 -5.87
N PRO A 74 20.68 -16.95 -5.77
CA PRO A 74 20.61 -18.08 -6.66
C PRO A 74 20.30 -17.54 -8.07
N PRO A 75 20.81 -18.19 -9.13
CA PRO A 75 20.50 -17.79 -10.49
C PRO A 75 18.98 -17.76 -10.69
N LEU A 76 18.49 -16.82 -11.51
CA LEU A 76 17.10 -16.90 -11.96
C LEU A 76 16.87 -18.26 -12.62
N ILE A 77 15.75 -18.87 -12.26
CA ILE A 77 15.27 -20.09 -12.89
C ILE A 77 14.10 -19.67 -13.77
N PRO A 78 14.28 -19.44 -15.10
CA PRO A 78 13.15 -19.37 -16.02
C PRO A 78 12.25 -20.58 -15.82
N GLY A 79 10.93 -20.39 -15.71
CA GLY A 79 10.04 -21.48 -15.34
C GLY A 79 10.22 -21.93 -13.88
N TYR A 80 10.64 -21.05 -12.95
CA TYR A 80 10.84 -21.40 -11.53
C TYR A 80 9.66 -22.19 -10.95
N MET A 81 8.42 -21.79 -11.28
CA MET A 81 7.19 -22.51 -10.93
C MET A 81 7.17 -23.98 -11.41
N GLU A 82 7.62 -24.24 -12.64
CA GLU A 82 7.72 -25.57 -13.25
C GLU A 82 8.86 -26.40 -12.63
N HIS A 83 9.89 -25.72 -12.10
CA HIS A 83 11.04 -26.34 -11.43
C HIS A 83 10.91 -26.43 -9.90
N LEU A 84 9.86 -25.84 -9.31
CA LEU A 84 9.62 -25.84 -7.86
C LEU A 84 9.57 -27.25 -7.29
N GLN A 85 8.91 -28.15 -8.01
CA GLN A 85 8.78 -29.55 -7.61
C GLN A 85 10.15 -30.21 -7.49
N SER A 86 11.00 -30.03 -8.50
CA SER A 86 12.37 -30.56 -8.50
C SER A 86 13.23 -29.90 -7.42
N ARG A 87 13.07 -28.60 -7.20
CA ARG A 87 13.79 -27.86 -6.15
C ARG A 87 13.38 -28.30 -4.75
N MET A 88 12.09 -28.52 -4.54
CA MET A 88 11.52 -29.04 -3.29
C MET A 88 12.12 -30.41 -2.93
N LEU A 89 12.16 -31.33 -3.90
CA LEU A 89 12.77 -32.66 -3.73
C LEU A 89 14.27 -32.62 -3.42
N LEU A 90 14.99 -31.61 -3.92
CA LEU A 90 16.41 -31.40 -3.60
C LEU A 90 16.62 -30.83 -2.19
N LEU A 91 15.70 -29.99 -1.71
CA LEU A 91 15.80 -29.36 -0.39
C LEU A 91 15.30 -30.29 0.72
N ASP A 92 14.35 -31.16 0.41
CA ASP A 92 13.84 -32.19 1.31
C ASP A 92 14.65 -33.49 1.19
N ASN A 93 15.82 -33.50 1.82
CA ASN A 93 16.69 -34.68 1.90
C ASN A 93 16.04 -35.89 2.60
N THR A 94 14.92 -35.70 3.31
CA THR A 94 14.22 -36.80 4.00
C THR A 94 13.35 -37.59 3.03
N LYS A 95 12.87 -36.95 1.96
CA LYS A 95 11.93 -37.52 0.97
C LYS A 95 10.66 -38.13 1.59
N ASN A 96 10.28 -37.66 2.77
CA ASN A 96 9.14 -38.18 3.53
C ASN A 96 7.80 -37.57 3.11
N ALA A 97 7.81 -36.57 2.22
CA ALA A 97 6.61 -35.88 1.77
C ALA A 97 5.80 -36.72 0.78
N GLN A 98 4.48 -36.81 0.99
CA GLN A 98 3.56 -37.36 -0.01
C GLN A 98 3.11 -36.24 -0.95
N TYR A 99 3.33 -36.43 -2.25
CA TYR A 99 2.97 -35.45 -3.28
C TYR A 99 1.57 -35.72 -3.85
N HIS A 100 0.77 -34.66 -3.97
CA HIS A 100 -0.55 -34.68 -4.58
C HIS A 100 -0.72 -33.55 -5.59
N TRP A 101 -1.15 -33.91 -6.80
CA TRP A 101 -1.53 -32.97 -7.85
C TRP A 101 -3.01 -32.58 -7.71
N MET A 102 -3.32 -31.28 -7.78
CA MET A 102 -4.69 -30.77 -7.56
C MET A 102 -5.17 -29.84 -8.69
N SER A 103 -4.27 -29.06 -9.31
CA SER A 103 -4.52 -28.18 -10.47
C SER A 103 -5.74 -27.25 -10.35
N GLY A 104 -5.51 -26.00 -9.93
CA GLY A 104 -6.53 -24.96 -9.86
C GLY A 104 -7.60 -25.15 -8.78
N CYS A 105 -7.35 -25.94 -7.74
CA CYS A 105 -8.34 -26.22 -6.69
C CYS A 105 -8.66 -25.02 -5.80
N SER A 106 -9.91 -24.93 -5.36
CA SER A 106 -10.35 -23.97 -4.33
C SER A 106 -9.96 -24.42 -2.91
N TYR A 107 -10.12 -23.53 -1.93
CA TYR A 107 -9.96 -23.85 -0.51
C TYR A 107 -10.91 -24.97 -0.08
N GLU A 108 -12.17 -24.93 -0.50
CA GLU A 108 -13.16 -25.96 -0.17
C GLU A 108 -12.73 -27.34 -0.71
N GLN A 109 -12.25 -27.40 -1.96
CA GLN A 109 -11.76 -28.64 -2.56
C GLN A 109 -10.51 -29.17 -1.86
N LEU A 110 -9.59 -28.27 -1.46
CA LEU A 110 -8.45 -28.64 -0.64
C LEU A 110 -8.92 -29.22 0.70
N PHE A 111 -9.84 -28.54 1.37
CA PHE A 111 -10.38 -29.00 2.66
C PHE A 111 -11.05 -30.37 2.55
N SER A 112 -11.91 -30.58 1.55
CA SER A 112 -12.52 -31.89 1.27
C SER A 112 -11.47 -32.96 1.00
N PHE A 113 -10.42 -32.66 0.24
CA PHE A 113 -9.34 -33.61 -0.01
C PHE A 113 -8.63 -34.03 1.28
N ILE A 114 -8.30 -33.07 2.17
CA ILE A 114 -7.68 -33.37 3.47
C ILE A 114 -8.58 -34.30 4.31
N ALA A 115 -9.89 -34.05 4.30
CA ALA A 115 -10.88 -34.88 5.00
C ALA A 115 -10.98 -36.29 4.41
N ASP A 116 -11.13 -36.40 3.08
CA ASP A 116 -11.31 -37.67 2.37
C ASP A 116 -10.09 -38.58 2.46
N LYS A 117 -8.88 -37.99 2.45
CA LYS A 117 -7.62 -38.71 2.68
C LYS A 117 -7.35 -38.99 4.15
N ALA A 118 -8.21 -38.53 5.05
CA ALA A 118 -8.05 -38.65 6.49
C ALA A 118 -6.64 -38.21 6.95
N ILE A 119 -6.15 -37.10 6.40
CA ILE A 119 -4.81 -36.60 6.73
C ILE A 119 -4.76 -36.26 8.23
N PRO A 120 -3.81 -36.82 9.00
CA PRO A 120 -3.81 -36.67 10.45
C PRO A 120 -3.67 -35.22 10.92
N LEU A 121 -4.23 -34.93 12.11
CA LEU A 121 -3.99 -33.66 12.79
C LEU A 121 -2.50 -33.43 13.04
N TYR A 122 -2.11 -32.16 13.03
CA TYR A 122 -0.75 -31.66 13.14
C TYR A 122 0.19 -32.06 11.99
N SER A 123 -0.35 -32.62 10.90
CA SER A 123 0.40 -32.78 9.66
C SER A 123 0.73 -31.40 9.09
N HIS A 124 1.98 -31.23 8.65
CA HIS A 124 2.43 -30.03 7.99
C HIS A 124 2.25 -30.19 6.48
N LEU A 125 1.78 -29.12 5.85
CA LEU A 125 1.45 -29.07 4.44
C LEU A 125 2.30 -27.98 3.78
N ILE A 126 2.88 -28.30 2.63
CA ILE A 126 3.44 -27.29 1.73
C ILE A 126 2.54 -27.23 0.49
N VAL A 127 1.85 -26.11 0.36
CA VAL A 127 0.83 -25.87 -0.66
C VAL A 127 1.43 -24.96 -1.73
N PHE A 128 1.53 -25.46 -2.95
CA PHE A 128 1.88 -24.61 -4.08
C PHE A 128 0.61 -24.03 -4.65
N ALA A 129 0.53 -22.70 -4.64
CA ALA A 129 -0.63 -21.96 -5.06
C ALA A 129 -0.26 -20.96 -6.16
N LYS A 130 -1.14 -20.81 -7.15
CA LYS A 130 -1.08 -19.73 -8.11
C LYS A 130 -1.71 -18.47 -7.51
N LEU A 131 -1.04 -17.34 -7.67
CA LEU A 131 -1.55 -16.04 -7.23
C LEU A 131 -2.53 -15.49 -8.28
N LYS A 132 -3.72 -15.06 -7.86
CA LYS A 132 -4.75 -14.49 -8.74
C LYS A 132 -4.56 -13.00 -9.02
N LYS A 133 -3.99 -12.27 -8.05
CA LYS A 133 -3.79 -10.80 -8.11
C LYS A 133 -2.38 -10.40 -8.54
N LEU A 134 -1.43 -11.33 -8.48
CA LEU A 134 -0.03 -11.15 -8.85
C LEU A 134 0.38 -12.25 -9.84
N PRO A 135 1.13 -11.94 -10.91
CA PRO A 135 1.61 -12.99 -11.81
C PRO A 135 2.65 -13.88 -11.10
N GLY A 136 2.47 -15.20 -11.20
CA GLY A 136 3.36 -16.21 -10.61
C GLY A 136 2.61 -17.16 -9.66
N GLY A 137 3.37 -17.85 -8.83
CA GLY A 137 2.82 -18.65 -7.74
C GLY A 137 3.72 -18.61 -6.51
N HIS A 138 3.23 -19.19 -5.42
CA HIS A 138 3.83 -19.11 -4.10
C HIS A 138 3.75 -20.46 -3.38
N ALA A 139 4.75 -20.75 -2.56
CA ALA A 139 4.75 -21.91 -1.67
C ALA A 139 4.28 -21.48 -0.28
N LEU A 140 3.03 -21.78 0.03
CA LEU A 140 2.41 -21.54 1.33
C LEU A 140 2.68 -22.72 2.27
N SER A 141 2.84 -22.42 3.55
CA SER A 141 2.78 -23.46 4.57
C SER A 141 1.37 -23.52 5.15
N ALA A 142 0.91 -24.73 5.46
CA ALA A 142 -0.31 -24.93 6.23
C ALA A 142 -0.12 -26.04 7.27
N ILE A 143 -0.93 -26.00 8.33
CA ILE A 143 -0.99 -27.06 9.33
C ILE A 143 -2.44 -27.48 9.51
N VAL A 144 -2.68 -28.79 9.51
CA VAL A 144 -3.98 -29.36 9.87
C VAL A 144 -4.14 -29.27 11.40
N VAL A 145 -5.01 -28.42 11.90
CA VAL A 145 -5.18 -28.21 13.35
C VAL A 145 -6.60 -28.58 13.79
N PRO A 146 -6.80 -29.08 15.02
CA PRO A 146 -8.14 -29.38 15.52
C PRO A 146 -8.97 -28.09 15.58
N ASN A 147 -10.20 -28.17 15.06
CA ASN A 147 -11.13 -27.06 15.15
C ASN A 147 -11.67 -26.97 16.58
N ALA A 148 -11.60 -25.80 17.21
CA ALA A 148 -12.07 -25.64 18.59
C ALA A 148 -13.61 -25.61 18.71
N ALA A 149 -14.32 -25.27 17.62
CA ALA A 149 -15.77 -25.12 17.60
C ALA A 149 -16.52 -26.37 17.12
N THR A 150 -15.84 -27.29 16.45
CA THR A 150 -16.44 -28.51 15.88
C THR A 150 -15.55 -29.72 16.14
N SER A 151 -16.07 -30.94 15.95
CA SER A 151 -15.26 -32.17 16.03
C SER A 151 -14.34 -32.40 14.81
N GLY A 152 -14.19 -31.39 13.94
CA GLY A 152 -13.39 -31.46 12.72
C GLY A 152 -12.01 -30.84 12.86
N PHE A 153 -11.47 -30.39 11.73
CA PHE A 153 -10.20 -29.67 11.64
C PHE A 153 -10.38 -28.32 10.95
N GLU A 154 -9.34 -27.49 11.04
CA GLU A 154 -9.17 -26.28 10.26
C GLU A 154 -7.75 -26.27 9.67
N LEU A 155 -7.53 -25.48 8.62
CA LEU A 155 -6.22 -25.29 8.02
C LEU A 155 -5.65 -23.95 8.48
N PHE A 156 -4.57 -24.01 9.26
CA PHE A 156 -3.81 -22.81 9.61
C PHE A 156 -2.76 -22.54 8.54
N PHE A 157 -3.04 -21.59 7.66
CA PHE A 157 -2.08 -21.11 6.66
C PHE A 157 -1.17 -20.03 7.25
N TYR A 158 0.11 -20.08 6.87
CA TYR A 158 1.05 -19.01 7.16
C TYR A 158 2.05 -18.84 6.01
N ASP A 159 2.48 -17.61 5.79
CA ASP A 159 3.59 -17.29 4.91
C ASP A 159 4.86 -17.19 5.75
N ALA A 160 5.69 -18.24 5.69
CA ALA A 160 6.94 -18.28 6.43
C ALA A 160 7.81 -17.06 6.09
N GLN A 161 7.81 -16.61 4.82
CA GLN A 161 8.56 -15.45 4.34
C GLN A 161 8.08 -14.12 4.91
N GLY A 162 6.84 -14.03 5.40
CA GLY A 162 6.25 -12.80 5.92
C GLY A 162 6.09 -11.69 4.89
N PHE A 163 6.00 -12.07 3.61
CA PHE A 163 5.80 -11.17 2.48
C PHE A 163 4.31 -10.93 2.24
N LEU A 164 3.51 -12.00 2.27
CA LEU A 164 2.10 -11.96 1.97
C LEU A 164 1.29 -11.37 3.13
N PRO A 165 0.18 -10.67 2.84
CA PRO A 165 -0.75 -10.23 3.87
C PRO A 165 -1.36 -11.40 4.64
N ASP A 166 -1.34 -11.31 5.97
CA ASP A 166 -1.91 -12.34 6.86
C ASP A 166 -3.43 -12.55 6.58
N SER A 167 -4.13 -11.49 6.16
CA SER A 167 -5.52 -11.49 5.69
C SER A 167 -5.76 -12.41 4.47
N TRP A 168 -4.82 -12.50 3.53
CA TRP A 168 -4.98 -13.32 2.34
C TRP A 168 -4.95 -14.82 2.67
N LEU A 169 -4.32 -15.17 3.78
CA LEU A 169 -4.15 -16.55 4.24
C LEU A 169 -5.39 -17.06 5.00
N HIS A 170 -6.36 -16.19 5.27
CA HIS A 170 -7.61 -16.57 5.91
C HIS A 170 -8.47 -17.41 4.97
N ALA A 171 -9.10 -18.46 5.49
CA ALA A 171 -9.94 -19.38 4.72
C ALA A 171 -11.02 -18.65 3.89
N GLU A 172 -11.68 -17.66 4.48
CA GLU A 172 -12.75 -16.89 3.82
C GLU A 172 -12.28 -16.05 2.62
N GLN A 173 -10.97 -15.80 2.48
CA GLN A 173 -10.41 -15.03 1.36
C GLN A 173 -9.43 -15.80 0.51
N PHE A 174 -9.12 -17.03 0.89
CA PHE A 174 -8.11 -17.82 0.20
C PHE A 174 -8.40 -17.88 -1.31
N ASP A 175 -9.65 -18.14 -1.70
CA ASP A 175 -10.05 -18.23 -3.10
C ASP A 175 -10.08 -16.88 -3.83
N GLU A 176 -10.07 -15.74 -3.13
CA GLU A 176 -9.92 -14.43 -3.77
C GLU A 176 -8.49 -14.21 -4.30
N PHE A 177 -7.50 -14.77 -3.61
CA PHE A 177 -6.08 -14.52 -3.87
C PHE A 177 -5.35 -15.72 -4.45
N TYR A 178 -5.84 -16.95 -4.28
CA TYR A 178 -5.13 -18.18 -4.61
C TYR A 178 -5.98 -19.20 -5.38
N SER A 179 -5.30 -20.06 -6.12
CA SER A 179 -5.78 -21.40 -6.52
C SER A 179 -4.68 -22.43 -6.26
N VAL A 180 -5.03 -23.59 -5.74
CA VAL A 180 -4.07 -24.65 -5.36
C VAL A 180 -3.68 -25.47 -6.58
N GLU A 181 -2.37 -25.61 -6.82
CA GLU A 181 -1.84 -26.40 -7.94
C GLU A 181 -1.36 -27.78 -7.46
N SER A 182 -0.65 -27.82 -6.33
CA SER A 182 -0.16 -29.07 -5.75
C SER A 182 0.04 -28.97 -4.24
N LEU A 183 0.08 -30.13 -3.59
CA LEU A 183 0.21 -30.29 -2.16
C LEU A 183 1.30 -31.30 -1.82
N TYR A 184 2.12 -30.98 -0.83
CA TYR A 184 3.03 -31.90 -0.16
C TYR A 184 2.59 -32.10 1.28
N VAL A 185 2.43 -33.36 1.69
CA VAL A 185 1.94 -33.72 3.03
C VAL A 185 3.09 -34.35 3.83
N TYR A 186 3.36 -33.79 5.00
CA TYR A 186 4.33 -34.27 5.97
C TYR A 186 3.63 -34.80 7.22
N ASP A 187 3.40 -36.11 7.27
CA ASP A 187 2.56 -36.75 8.27
C ASP A 187 3.28 -37.77 9.16
N SER A 188 4.61 -37.83 9.18
CA SER A 188 5.35 -38.73 10.09
C SER A 188 5.01 -38.46 11.57
N GLU A 189 5.13 -39.48 12.43
CA GLU A 189 4.87 -39.32 13.87
C GLU A 189 5.76 -38.23 14.50
N GLU A 190 7.05 -38.21 14.13
CA GLU A 190 8.01 -37.21 14.58
C GLU A 190 7.59 -35.79 14.16
N SER A 191 7.22 -35.59 12.90
CA SER A 191 6.79 -34.26 12.40
C SER A 191 5.51 -33.80 13.08
N ARG A 192 4.52 -34.67 13.27
CA ARG A 192 3.27 -34.33 13.97
C ARG A 192 3.52 -33.94 15.43
N ASN A 193 4.41 -34.67 16.12
CA ASN A 193 4.76 -34.37 17.50
C ASN A 193 5.50 -33.02 17.61
N GLY A 194 6.42 -32.71 16.69
CA GLY A 194 7.08 -31.41 16.62
C GLY A 194 6.09 -30.25 16.40
N THR A 195 5.22 -30.40 15.39
CA THR A 195 4.18 -29.41 15.08
C THR A 195 3.20 -29.19 16.22
N LYS A 196 2.74 -30.27 16.87
CA LYS A 196 1.86 -30.18 18.03
C LYS A 196 2.52 -29.40 19.17
N ASN A 197 3.75 -29.71 19.52
CA ASN A 197 4.48 -29.01 20.59
C ASN A 197 4.64 -27.51 20.30
N PHE A 198 4.93 -27.16 19.04
CA PHE A 198 5.02 -25.76 18.62
C PHE A 198 3.68 -25.03 18.79
N ILE A 199 2.57 -25.63 18.36
CA ILE A 199 1.23 -25.05 18.51
C ILE A 199 0.84 -24.91 19.98
N ASP A 200 1.09 -25.94 20.80
CA ASP A 200 0.77 -25.94 22.23
C ASP A 200 1.54 -24.84 22.97
N LYS A 201 2.81 -24.61 22.59
CA LYS A 201 3.63 -23.49 23.06
C LYS A 201 3.02 -22.15 22.67
N CYS A 202 2.65 -21.95 21.41
CA CYS A 202 2.02 -20.69 20.96
C CYS A 202 0.69 -20.43 21.66
N LYS A 203 -0.12 -21.47 21.88
CA LYS A 203 -1.38 -21.39 22.65
C LYS A 203 -1.13 -20.98 24.10
N SER A 204 -0.08 -21.50 24.72
CA SER A 204 0.31 -21.15 26.08
C SER A 204 0.81 -19.70 26.18
N GLU A 205 1.61 -19.24 25.22
CA GLU A 205 2.07 -17.85 25.15
C GLU A 205 0.92 -16.86 24.91
N ALA A 206 -0.10 -17.25 24.15
CA ALA A 206 -1.31 -16.44 23.92
C ALA A 206 -2.10 -16.18 25.21
N LEU A 207 -2.00 -17.06 26.19
CA LEU A 207 -2.68 -16.93 27.50
C LEU A 207 -1.89 -16.07 28.50
N SER A 208 -0.70 -15.57 28.13
CA SER A 208 0.14 -14.78 29.03
C SER A 208 -0.45 -13.38 29.29
N PRO A 209 -0.30 -12.83 30.52
CA PRO A 209 -0.85 -11.52 30.89
C PRO A 209 -0.37 -10.35 30.01
N ALA A 210 0.83 -10.44 29.43
CA ALA A 210 1.40 -9.43 28.56
C ALA A 210 0.64 -9.31 27.23
N ASN A 211 0.23 -10.45 26.64
CA ASN A 211 -0.48 -10.50 25.37
C ASN A 211 -1.98 -10.17 25.51
N LEU A 212 -2.55 -10.38 26.70
CA LEU A 212 -3.95 -10.01 27.00
C LEU A 212 -4.16 -8.48 27.07
N ALA A 213 -3.10 -7.69 27.28
CA ALA A 213 -3.16 -6.22 27.40
C ALA A 213 -3.11 -5.47 26.05
N GLU A 214 -2.54 -6.07 25.00
CA GLU A 214 -2.44 -5.47 23.65
C GLU A 214 -3.78 -5.43 22.89
N ASN A 215 -4.79 -6.17 23.36
CA ASN A 215 -6.15 -6.27 22.77
C ASN A 215 -6.96 -4.96 22.70
N LYS A 216 -6.42 -3.81 23.14
CA LYS A 216 -7.16 -2.53 23.23
C LYS A 216 -6.65 -1.42 22.31
N LYS A 217 -5.62 -1.63 21.49
CA LYS A 217 -5.02 -0.57 20.67
C LYS A 217 -5.08 -0.85 19.16
N SER A 218 -6.28 -0.79 18.59
CA SER A 218 -6.43 -0.61 17.15
C SER A 218 -7.79 0.00 16.82
N LYS A 219 -7.98 1.27 17.21
CA LYS A 219 -8.93 2.14 16.49
C LYS A 219 -8.16 2.85 15.38
N PRO A 220 -8.65 2.81 14.13
CA PRO A 220 -8.06 3.63 13.08
C PRO A 220 -8.22 5.11 13.45
N PRO A 221 -7.21 5.96 13.20
CA PRO A 221 -7.33 7.38 13.48
C PRO A 221 -8.33 8.02 12.52
N THR A 222 -9.56 8.21 12.98
CA THR A 222 -10.54 9.11 12.36
C THR A 222 -10.28 10.52 12.87
N SER A 223 -9.42 11.28 12.17
CA SER A 223 -9.56 12.74 12.14
C SER A 223 -8.86 13.34 10.91
N VAL A 224 -9.55 14.27 10.26
CA VAL A 224 -9.13 15.01 9.07
C VAL A 224 -7.98 16.01 9.36
N MET A 225 -7.50 16.09 10.61
CA MET A 225 -6.54 17.11 11.05
C MET A 225 -5.07 16.85 10.67
N ASN A 226 -4.73 15.76 9.98
CA ASN A 226 -3.33 15.52 9.58
C ASN A 226 -3.17 14.99 8.15
N TYR A 227 -3.95 15.54 7.22
CA TYR A 227 -3.92 15.18 5.80
C TYR A 227 -2.51 15.16 5.18
N PRO A 228 -1.63 16.19 5.33
CA PRO A 228 -0.29 16.13 4.75
C PRO A 228 0.60 15.03 5.39
N ALA A 229 0.47 14.73 6.68
CA ALA A 229 1.21 13.63 7.27
C ALA A 229 0.70 12.26 6.77
N LEU A 230 -0.61 12.12 6.57
CA LEU A 230 -1.17 10.93 5.92
C LEU A 230 -0.58 10.75 4.52
N ILE A 231 -0.57 11.79 3.69
CA ILE A 231 0.01 11.69 2.35
C ILE A 231 1.52 11.43 2.40
N LYS A 232 2.25 12.03 3.36
CA LYS A 232 3.67 11.74 3.59
C LYS A 232 3.92 10.26 3.89
N GLU A 233 3.13 9.68 4.80
CA GLU A 233 3.19 8.26 5.16
C GLU A 233 2.89 7.37 3.95
N LYS A 234 1.84 7.68 3.18
CA LYS A 234 1.46 6.90 2.00
C LYS A 234 2.44 7.05 0.84
N LEU A 235 3.06 8.23 0.68
CA LEU A 235 4.14 8.41 -0.30
C LEU A 235 5.36 7.59 0.07
N LYS A 236 5.71 7.54 1.35
CA LYS A 236 6.79 6.70 1.85
C LYS A 236 6.52 5.22 1.59
N GLU A 237 5.33 4.72 1.94
CA GLU A 237 4.92 3.33 1.66
C GLU A 237 5.06 2.99 0.16
N PHE A 238 4.60 3.89 -0.72
CA PHE A 238 4.68 3.67 -2.16
C PHE A 238 6.14 3.67 -2.68
N VAL A 239 6.97 4.60 -2.21
CA VAL A 239 8.38 4.69 -2.62
C VAL A 239 9.17 3.47 -2.15
N GLU A 240 8.94 3.00 -0.93
CA GLU A 240 9.53 1.76 -0.41
C GLU A 240 9.16 0.55 -1.29
N LEU A 241 7.92 0.49 -1.80
CA LEU A 241 7.49 -0.56 -2.73
C LEU A 241 8.20 -0.48 -4.09
N GLU A 242 8.29 0.72 -4.68
CA GLU A 242 8.95 0.87 -5.97
C GLU A 242 10.44 0.55 -5.87
N LEU A 243 11.11 0.95 -4.79
CA LEU A 243 12.49 0.53 -4.49
C LEU A 243 12.62 -0.98 -4.42
N PHE A 244 11.74 -1.64 -3.66
CA PHE A 244 11.72 -3.10 -3.58
C PHE A 244 11.57 -3.77 -4.97
N ARG A 245 10.67 -3.24 -5.81
CA ARG A 245 10.46 -3.74 -7.19
C ARG A 245 11.68 -3.53 -8.06
N LEU A 246 12.32 -2.36 -7.95
CA LEU A 246 13.52 -1.99 -8.69
C LEU A 246 14.72 -2.82 -8.26
N GLU A 247 14.95 -3.00 -6.96
CA GLU A 247 15.98 -3.86 -6.40
C GLU A 247 15.81 -5.30 -6.89
N ALA A 248 14.59 -5.85 -6.81
CA ALA A 248 14.29 -7.17 -7.33
C ALA A 248 14.59 -7.27 -8.84
N LYS A 249 14.28 -6.22 -9.63
CA LYS A 249 14.60 -6.18 -11.06
C LYS A 249 16.09 -6.06 -11.33
N PHE A 250 16.79 -5.22 -10.59
CA PHE A 250 18.23 -4.98 -10.71
C PHE A 250 19.01 -6.28 -10.46
N ILE A 251 18.60 -7.01 -9.42
CA ILE A 251 19.09 -8.35 -9.09
C ILE A 251 18.89 -9.34 -10.25
N VAL A 252 17.71 -9.30 -10.87
CA VAL A 252 17.34 -10.21 -11.97
C VAL A 252 18.06 -9.89 -13.28
N ALA A 253 18.37 -8.62 -13.53
CA ALA A 253 18.95 -8.16 -14.78
C ALA A 253 20.48 -8.36 -14.87
N SER A 254 21.06 -9.26 -14.05
CA SER A 254 22.50 -9.57 -14.02
C SER A 254 22.99 -10.13 -15.36
N GLY A 255 23.38 -9.23 -16.27
CA GLY A 255 23.74 -9.52 -17.66
C GLY A 255 23.35 -8.44 -18.68
N TYR A 256 22.54 -7.45 -18.27
CA TYR A 256 22.11 -6.32 -19.12
C TYR A 256 22.67 -4.98 -18.61
N ASP A 257 22.60 -3.92 -19.43
CA ASP A 257 22.85 -2.54 -18.97
C ASP A 257 21.76 -2.12 -17.96
N THR A 258 22.16 -2.04 -16.69
CA THR A 258 21.31 -1.67 -15.55
C THR A 258 21.51 -0.22 -15.09
N SER A 259 22.28 0.60 -15.83
CA SER A 259 22.58 1.99 -15.43
C SER A 259 21.32 2.85 -15.22
N TRP A 260 20.28 2.61 -16.04
CA TRP A 260 19.00 3.29 -15.93
C TRP A 260 18.17 2.81 -14.73
N LEU A 261 18.32 1.56 -14.29
CA LEU A 261 17.68 1.04 -13.07
C LEU A 261 18.34 1.66 -11.83
N GLN A 262 19.68 1.72 -11.83
CA GLN A 262 20.43 2.29 -10.73
C GLN A 262 20.11 3.78 -10.53
N LYS A 263 20.13 4.58 -11.59
CA LYS A 263 19.73 6.01 -11.51
C LYS A 263 18.32 6.20 -10.96
N LYS A 264 17.39 5.30 -11.31
CA LYS A 264 16.01 5.35 -10.79
C LYS A 264 15.94 4.99 -9.31
N MET A 265 16.67 3.96 -8.88
CA MET A 265 16.78 3.62 -7.47
C MET A 265 17.32 4.80 -6.67
N GLU A 266 18.39 5.44 -7.14
CA GLU A 266 18.98 6.64 -6.53
C GLU A 266 17.95 7.79 -6.43
N GLU A 267 17.11 8.00 -7.45
CA GLU A 267 16.05 9.01 -7.42
C GLU A 267 14.96 8.70 -6.39
N TYR A 268 14.54 7.43 -6.26
CA TYR A 268 13.57 7.01 -5.24
C TYR A 268 14.17 7.02 -3.82
N GLU A 269 15.42 6.62 -3.65
CA GLU A 269 16.15 6.69 -2.38
C GLU A 269 16.24 8.14 -1.90
N ARG A 270 16.59 9.09 -2.79
CA ARG A 270 16.58 10.51 -2.45
C ARG A 270 15.20 11.00 -2.00
N ILE A 271 14.13 10.61 -2.71
CA ILE A 271 12.76 10.94 -2.30
C ILE A 271 12.45 10.34 -0.92
N LEU A 272 12.87 9.11 -0.67
CA LEU A 272 12.65 8.42 0.59
C LEU A 272 13.37 9.12 1.74
N ASP A 273 14.62 9.54 1.56
CA ASP A 273 15.39 10.31 2.53
C ASP A 273 14.72 11.64 2.88
N GLU A 274 14.23 12.37 1.87
CA GLU A 274 13.46 13.61 2.07
C GLU A 274 12.14 13.35 2.82
N LEU A 275 11.51 12.18 2.62
CA LEU A 275 10.32 11.77 3.38
C LEU A 275 10.63 11.37 4.83
N PHE A 276 11.86 10.95 5.14
CA PHE A 276 12.26 10.66 6.52
C PHE A 276 12.60 11.93 7.32
N ALA A 277 12.95 13.03 6.65
CA ALA A 277 13.24 14.29 7.32
C ALA A 277 12.04 14.77 8.17
N GLU A 278 12.31 15.15 9.42
CA GLU A 278 11.31 15.79 10.27
C GLU A 278 11.04 17.21 9.77
N GLN A 279 9.79 17.49 9.42
CA GLN A 279 9.33 18.82 9.03
C GLN A 279 8.01 19.11 9.71
N ALA A 280 7.83 20.35 10.19
CA ALA A 280 6.66 20.77 10.94
C ALA A 280 5.93 21.94 10.27
N GLY A 281 4.62 22.01 10.52
CA GLY A 281 3.81 23.17 10.15
C GLY A 281 3.66 23.36 8.64
N GLN A 282 4.16 24.48 8.11
CA GLN A 282 3.92 24.89 6.71
C GLN A 282 4.81 24.12 5.72
N GLU A 283 5.98 23.69 6.16
CA GLU A 283 6.98 23.04 5.32
C GLU A 283 6.50 21.67 4.84
N ILE A 284 5.74 20.95 5.66
CA ILE A 284 5.21 19.62 5.32
C ILE A 284 4.28 19.66 4.09
N TYR A 285 3.45 20.69 3.95
CA TYR A 285 2.53 20.81 2.80
C TYR A 285 3.30 20.98 1.49
N LEU A 286 4.30 21.86 1.49
CA LEU A 286 5.13 22.14 0.33
C LEU A 286 6.03 20.97 -0.02
N MET A 287 6.62 20.32 0.98
CA MET A 287 7.44 19.12 0.82
C MET A 287 6.63 17.98 0.20
N VAL A 288 5.48 17.64 0.80
CA VAL A 288 4.59 16.58 0.29
C VAL A 288 4.17 16.84 -1.15
N ALA A 289 3.74 18.06 -1.47
CA ALA A 289 3.34 18.39 -2.84
C ALA A 289 4.50 18.19 -3.84
N LYS A 290 5.70 18.68 -3.52
CA LYS A 290 6.89 18.53 -4.38
C LYS A 290 7.28 17.06 -4.56
N LEU A 291 7.37 16.31 -3.48
CA LEU A 291 7.77 14.90 -3.52
C LEU A 291 6.72 14.06 -4.25
N PHE A 292 5.44 14.37 -4.11
CA PHE A 292 4.39 13.71 -4.87
C PHE A 292 4.53 13.97 -6.38
N ILE A 293 4.77 15.22 -6.78
CA ILE A 293 4.99 15.59 -8.19
C ILE A 293 6.22 14.86 -8.74
N GLN A 294 7.33 14.84 -8.01
CA GLN A 294 8.55 14.13 -8.40
C GLN A 294 8.27 12.63 -8.56
N THR A 295 7.66 12.00 -7.57
CA THR A 295 7.29 10.57 -7.61
C THR A 295 6.38 10.27 -8.80
N ALA A 296 5.36 11.10 -9.05
CA ALA A 296 4.47 10.94 -10.20
C ALA A 296 5.21 11.03 -11.53
N LYS A 297 6.19 11.94 -11.65
CA LYS A 297 7.05 12.05 -12.84
C LYS A 297 7.93 10.80 -13.02
N LEU A 298 8.53 10.27 -11.94
CA LEU A 298 9.28 9.02 -11.99
C LEU A 298 8.42 7.86 -12.48
N VAL A 299 7.24 7.70 -11.88
CA VAL A 299 6.30 6.63 -12.21
C VAL A 299 5.79 6.73 -13.66
N LYS A 300 5.54 7.93 -14.19
CA LYS A 300 5.12 8.10 -15.59
C LYS A 300 6.22 7.73 -16.59
N ASN A 301 7.48 7.82 -16.19
CA ASN A 301 8.65 7.37 -16.96
C ASN A 301 8.96 5.87 -16.74
N HIS A 302 8.07 5.11 -16.09
CA HIS A 302 8.20 3.66 -15.93
C HIS A 302 7.46 2.91 -17.03
N SER A 303 8.22 2.35 -17.97
CA SER A 303 7.82 1.20 -18.79
C SER A 303 8.70 0.02 -18.39
N TYR A 304 8.19 -0.84 -17.50
CA TYR A 304 8.90 -2.07 -17.18
C TYR A 304 8.56 -3.14 -18.22
N SER A 305 9.57 -3.62 -18.94
CA SER A 305 9.48 -4.95 -19.54
C SER A 305 9.52 -6.02 -18.44
N TYR A 306 8.51 -6.89 -18.48
CA TYR A 306 8.34 -8.22 -17.83
C TYR A 306 9.10 -8.49 -16.52
N ASN A 307 8.41 -8.35 -15.38
CA ASN A 307 8.72 -9.04 -14.13
C ASN A 307 7.45 -9.22 -13.26
N TRP A 308 7.53 -10.04 -12.20
CA TRP A 308 6.42 -10.61 -11.40
C TRP A 308 5.46 -9.62 -10.71
N PHE A 309 5.69 -8.32 -10.83
CA PHE A 309 4.73 -7.28 -10.46
C PHE A 309 4.22 -6.67 -11.76
N ASP A 310 2.94 -6.91 -12.08
CA ASP A 310 2.25 -6.40 -13.27
C ASP A 310 2.74 -4.97 -13.64
N PRO A 311 3.28 -4.74 -14.85
CA PRO A 311 4.19 -3.64 -15.19
C PRO A 311 3.61 -2.20 -15.17
N GLN A 312 2.47 -1.96 -14.54
CA GLN A 312 1.80 -0.67 -14.59
C GLN A 312 2.00 0.13 -13.29
N SER A 313 3.24 0.51 -12.96
CA SER A 313 3.50 1.39 -11.79
C SER A 313 2.62 2.63 -11.79
N LEU A 314 2.29 3.18 -12.97
CA LEU A 314 1.34 4.28 -13.08
C LEU A 314 -0.10 3.90 -12.71
N LYS A 315 -0.59 2.73 -13.13
CA LYS A 315 -1.91 2.22 -12.72
C LYS A 315 -1.93 1.96 -11.23
N HIS A 316 -0.88 1.34 -10.67
CA HIS A 316 -0.77 1.08 -9.23
C HIS A 316 -0.68 2.38 -8.43
N PHE A 317 0.13 3.34 -8.87
CA PHE A 317 0.23 4.67 -8.26
C PHE A 317 -1.12 5.38 -8.27
N ARG A 318 -1.83 5.36 -9.39
CA ARG A 318 -3.18 5.93 -9.48
C ARG A 318 -4.16 5.24 -8.53
N LEU A 319 -4.30 3.91 -8.62
CA LEU A 319 -5.23 3.15 -7.78
C LEU A 319 -4.93 3.34 -6.29
N TYR A 320 -3.65 3.41 -5.93
CA TYR A 320 -3.21 3.57 -4.54
C TYR A 320 -3.55 4.97 -4.00
N PHE A 321 -3.36 6.03 -4.80
CA PHE A 321 -3.59 7.41 -4.35
C PHE A 321 -4.98 7.97 -4.58
N GLU A 322 -5.77 7.44 -5.52
CA GLU A 322 -7.11 7.94 -5.87
C GLU A 322 -8.06 7.98 -4.66
N LYS A 323 -7.96 7.00 -3.75
CA LYS A 323 -8.73 6.94 -2.50
C LYS A 323 -8.36 8.01 -1.47
N TYR A 324 -7.19 8.63 -1.59
CA TYR A 324 -6.70 9.64 -0.65
C TYR A 324 -6.92 11.06 -1.14
N ILE A 325 -7.47 11.28 -2.34
CA ILE A 325 -7.66 12.61 -2.95
C ILE A 325 -9.05 13.21 -2.62
N SER A 326 -9.86 12.53 -1.82
CA SER A 326 -11.16 13.03 -1.37
C SER A 326 -11.00 14.16 -0.36
N LEU A 327 -11.74 15.25 -0.58
CA LEU A 327 -11.93 16.31 0.39
C LEU A 327 -13.33 16.20 0.97
N GLU A 328 -13.45 16.46 2.26
CA GLU A 328 -14.75 16.74 2.87
C GLU A 328 -15.19 18.16 2.50
N LYS A 329 -16.51 18.39 2.51
CA LYS A 329 -17.05 19.75 2.31
C LYS A 329 -16.67 20.61 3.51
N ILE A 330 -16.30 21.86 3.25
CA ILE A 330 -15.97 22.81 4.32
C ILE A 330 -17.13 23.02 5.29
N GLN A 331 -16.80 23.12 6.58
CA GLN A 331 -17.71 23.60 7.60
C GLN A 331 -17.65 25.13 7.65
N THR A 332 -18.80 25.80 7.55
CA THR A 332 -18.89 27.25 7.32
C THR A 332 -18.51 28.13 8.52
N LYS A 333 -18.22 27.54 9.69
CA LYS A 333 -17.76 28.23 10.91
C LYS A 333 -16.37 27.73 11.29
N GLN A 334 -15.35 28.28 10.65
CA GLN A 334 -13.94 27.94 10.87
C GLN A 334 -13.12 29.22 11.07
N SER A 335 -12.09 29.16 11.91
CA SER A 335 -11.08 30.20 12.06
C SER A 335 -10.30 30.42 10.76
N ILE A 336 -9.63 31.57 10.63
CA ILE A 336 -8.80 31.89 9.45
C ILE A 336 -7.71 30.83 9.23
N ASP A 337 -7.12 30.30 10.30
CA ASP A 337 -6.11 29.25 10.21
C ASP A 337 -6.69 27.91 9.74
N GLU A 338 -7.90 27.54 10.18
CA GLU A 338 -8.59 26.35 9.68
C GLU A 338 -8.96 26.50 8.20
N GLN A 339 -9.42 27.68 7.78
CA GLN A 339 -9.72 27.98 6.37
C GLN A 339 -8.46 27.94 5.51
N LYS A 340 -7.34 28.48 6.01
CA LYS A 340 -6.02 28.37 5.37
C LYS A 340 -5.62 26.90 5.20
N ASN A 341 -5.72 26.10 6.27
CA ASN A 341 -5.37 24.67 6.22
C ASN A 341 -6.28 23.90 5.25
N TYR A 342 -7.56 24.24 5.17
CA TYR A 342 -8.48 23.67 4.20
C TYR A 342 -8.10 24.02 2.75
N ILE A 343 -7.76 25.27 2.45
CA ILE A 343 -7.24 25.68 1.13
C ILE A 343 -5.94 24.93 0.80
N ALA A 344 -5.04 24.77 1.78
CA ALA A 344 -3.80 24.03 1.60
C ALA A 344 -4.05 22.55 1.26
N SER A 345 -4.97 21.89 1.98
CA SER A 345 -5.39 20.52 1.68
C SER A 345 -6.01 20.41 0.29
N TYR A 346 -6.86 21.37 -0.10
CA TYR A 346 -7.43 21.41 -1.45
C TYR A 346 -6.36 21.48 -2.53
N LEU A 347 -5.37 22.37 -2.37
CA LEU A 347 -4.28 22.53 -3.32
C LEU A 347 -3.46 21.24 -3.44
N ILE A 348 -3.19 20.54 -2.34
CA ILE A 348 -2.52 19.23 -2.38
C ILE A 348 -3.37 18.21 -3.14
N CYS A 349 -4.67 18.08 -2.84
CA CYS A 349 -5.55 17.14 -3.52
C CYS A 349 -5.59 17.41 -5.03
N GLU A 350 -5.68 18.67 -5.44
CA GLU A 350 -5.73 19.03 -6.86
C GLU A 350 -4.38 18.79 -7.55
N ILE A 351 -3.25 19.10 -6.90
CA ILE A 351 -1.91 18.75 -7.38
C ILE A 351 -1.78 17.24 -7.57
N MET A 352 -2.18 16.44 -6.58
CA MET A 352 -2.16 14.98 -6.65
C MET A 352 -3.04 14.47 -7.77
N ARG A 353 -4.29 14.93 -7.85
CA ARG A 353 -5.27 14.52 -8.88
C ARG A 353 -4.74 14.76 -10.29
N LEU A 354 -4.17 15.94 -10.53
CA LEU A 354 -3.57 16.28 -11.82
C LEU A 354 -2.31 15.46 -12.10
N SER A 355 -1.49 15.21 -11.07
CA SER A 355 -0.29 14.39 -11.17
C SER A 355 -0.61 12.91 -11.48
N LEU A 356 -1.77 12.40 -11.08
CA LEU A 356 -2.24 11.04 -11.41
C LEU A 356 -2.72 10.87 -12.86
N LEU A 357 -2.94 11.96 -13.61
CA LEU A 357 -3.40 11.86 -15.00
C LEU A 357 -2.28 11.30 -15.89
N ASN A 358 -2.60 10.26 -16.67
CA ASN A 358 -1.68 9.61 -17.61
C ASN A 358 -1.61 10.36 -18.94
N GLU A 359 -1.09 11.58 -18.91
CA GLU A 359 -0.96 12.44 -20.09
C GLU A 359 0.50 12.87 -20.23
N TYR A 360 1.36 11.90 -20.57
CA TYR A 360 2.83 11.98 -20.61
C TYR A 360 3.42 13.18 -21.38
N THR A 361 2.65 13.77 -22.29
CA THR A 361 3.06 14.89 -23.15
C THR A 361 2.27 16.18 -22.91
N ASN A 362 1.39 16.22 -21.90
CA ASN A 362 0.54 17.38 -21.67
C ASN A 362 1.22 18.43 -20.79
N ILE A 363 2.05 19.26 -21.43
CA ILE A 363 2.70 20.44 -20.84
C ILE A 363 1.69 21.36 -20.12
N TYR A 364 0.41 21.38 -20.50
CA TYR A 364 -0.60 22.19 -19.83
C TYR A 364 -0.95 21.68 -18.44
N ILE A 365 -0.92 20.36 -18.20
CA ILE A 365 -1.13 19.79 -16.86
C ILE A 365 0.04 20.16 -15.96
N ASP A 366 1.27 20.02 -16.43
CA ASP A 366 2.46 20.39 -15.65
C ASP A 366 2.46 21.88 -15.30
N LYS A 367 2.16 22.75 -16.27
CA LYS A 367 1.99 24.19 -16.01
C LYS A 367 0.90 24.46 -14.97
N LYS A 368 -0.23 23.74 -15.04
CA LYS A 368 -1.33 23.91 -14.09
C LYS A 368 -0.95 23.45 -12.68
N VAL A 369 -0.22 22.33 -12.56
CA VAL A 369 0.35 21.85 -11.30
C VAL A 369 1.33 22.87 -10.71
N ASP A 370 2.21 23.45 -11.52
CA ASP A 370 3.15 24.48 -11.08
C ASP A 370 2.44 25.73 -10.56
N LEU A 371 1.37 26.17 -11.24
CA LEU A 371 0.54 27.29 -10.79
C LEU A 371 -0.14 27.00 -9.44
N TYR A 372 -0.69 25.79 -9.23
CA TYR A 372 -1.25 25.42 -7.93
C TYR A 372 -0.19 25.34 -6.84
N LEU A 373 1.01 24.82 -7.15
CA LEU A 373 2.14 24.80 -6.22
C LEU A 373 2.60 26.21 -5.84
N GLN A 374 2.55 27.17 -6.77
CA GLN A 374 2.82 28.58 -6.47
C GLN A 374 1.77 29.16 -5.52
N GLN A 375 0.48 28.85 -5.69
CA GLN A 375 -0.54 29.31 -4.74
C GLN A 375 -0.38 28.68 -3.37
N LEU A 376 0.06 27.43 -3.29
CA LEU A 376 0.40 26.78 -2.02
C LEU A 376 1.56 27.50 -1.32
N LYS A 377 2.60 27.91 -2.06
CA LYS A 377 3.69 28.74 -1.51
C LYS A 377 3.18 30.10 -1.04
N ASN A 378 2.34 30.77 -1.84
CA ASN A 378 1.78 32.08 -1.50
C ASN A 378 0.97 32.03 -0.20
N LEU A 379 0.17 30.98 -0.01
CA LEU A 379 -0.65 30.75 1.18
C LEU A 379 0.16 30.67 2.48
N PHE A 380 1.41 30.24 2.41
CA PHE A 380 2.30 30.13 3.57
C PHE A 380 3.35 31.26 3.65
N SER A 381 3.49 32.08 2.61
CA SER A 381 4.53 33.13 2.56
C SER A 381 4.31 34.30 3.54
N LYS A 382 3.07 34.56 3.95
CA LYS A 382 2.70 35.69 4.83
C LYS A 382 1.55 35.30 5.78
N PRO A 383 1.37 36.01 6.91
CA PRO A 383 0.17 35.87 7.74
C PRO A 383 -1.07 36.13 6.89
N ASN A 384 -2.06 35.24 6.97
CA ASN A 384 -3.26 35.36 6.15
C ASN A 384 -4.32 36.19 6.87
N THR A 385 -4.82 37.20 6.16
CA THR A 385 -6.07 37.90 6.47
C THR A 385 -7.18 37.37 5.57
N THR A 386 -8.45 37.63 5.93
CA THR A 386 -9.62 37.34 5.08
C THR A 386 -9.42 37.84 3.66
N GLY A 387 -8.93 39.07 3.47
CA GLY A 387 -8.65 39.64 2.14
C GLY A 387 -7.57 38.89 1.36
N SER A 388 -6.50 38.44 2.03
CA SER A 388 -5.45 37.65 1.38
C SER A 388 -5.95 36.27 0.94
N LEU A 389 -6.80 35.60 1.74
CA LEU A 389 -7.41 34.32 1.39
C LEU A 389 -8.36 34.47 0.20
N ILE A 390 -9.17 35.54 0.17
CA ILE A 390 -10.04 35.85 -0.98
C ILE A 390 -9.21 36.03 -2.26
N LYS A 391 -8.07 36.74 -2.20
CA LYS A 391 -7.19 36.91 -3.35
C LYS A 391 -6.64 35.57 -3.84
N ILE A 392 -6.14 34.73 -2.94
CA ILE A 392 -5.64 33.39 -3.27
C ILE A 392 -6.74 32.55 -3.93
N ILE A 393 -7.96 32.56 -3.38
CA ILE A 393 -9.09 31.83 -3.94
C ILE A 393 -9.46 32.35 -5.35
N LYS A 394 -9.41 33.66 -5.58
CA LYS A 394 -9.62 34.24 -6.92
C LYS A 394 -8.56 33.74 -7.92
N ASP A 395 -7.31 33.65 -7.51
CA ASP A 395 -6.25 33.13 -8.39
C ASP A 395 -6.38 31.62 -8.63
N ILE A 396 -6.77 30.85 -7.61
CA ILE A 396 -7.15 29.42 -7.75
C ILE A 396 -8.30 29.27 -8.75
N SER A 397 -9.32 30.15 -8.70
CA SER A 397 -10.43 30.14 -9.65
C SER A 397 -9.97 30.33 -11.09
N LYS A 398 -9.08 31.31 -11.34
CA LYS A 398 -8.46 31.51 -12.67
C LYS A 398 -7.67 30.30 -13.14
N ILE A 399 -6.91 29.65 -12.26
CA ILE A 399 -6.18 28.44 -12.61
C ILE A 399 -7.17 27.32 -12.95
N SER A 400 -8.24 27.17 -12.17
CA SER A 400 -9.23 26.11 -12.34
C SER A 400 -9.91 26.16 -13.71
N SER A 401 -10.15 27.36 -14.26
CA SER A 401 -10.77 27.59 -15.56
C SER A 401 -9.84 27.39 -16.75
N ILE A 402 -8.51 27.25 -16.54
CA ILE A 402 -7.58 26.91 -17.63
C ILE A 402 -7.97 25.55 -18.20
N ALA A 403 -8.37 25.57 -19.47
CA ALA A 403 -8.75 24.40 -20.25
C ALA A 403 -7.60 23.40 -20.37
N ARG A 404 -7.94 22.10 -20.43
CA ARG A 404 -7.02 21.05 -20.83
C ARG A 404 -7.06 20.95 -22.34
N HIS A 405 -5.90 20.73 -22.98
CA HIS A 405 -5.78 20.66 -24.44
C HIS A 405 -6.60 19.51 -25.08
N TRP A 406 -7.11 18.56 -24.29
CA TRP A 406 -7.93 17.43 -24.75
C TRP A 406 -9.27 17.43 -24.02
N PHE A 407 -10.25 18.14 -24.57
CA PHE A 407 -11.59 18.29 -23.97
C PHE A 407 -12.46 17.02 -24.01
N SER A 408 -12.06 15.95 -24.72
CA SER A 408 -13.03 14.98 -25.23
C SER A 408 -12.94 13.53 -24.74
N PHE A 409 -12.04 13.14 -23.82
CA PHE A 409 -11.90 11.71 -23.49
C PHE A 409 -11.94 11.27 -22.03
N TYR A 410 -11.91 12.14 -21.01
CA TYR A 410 -11.84 11.66 -19.61
C TYR A 410 -12.63 12.48 -18.57
N GLY A 411 -13.57 11.78 -17.90
CA GLY A 411 -14.05 11.99 -16.52
C GLY A 411 -14.84 13.27 -16.20
N ALA A 412 -15.96 13.12 -15.48
CA ALA A 412 -16.86 14.20 -15.08
C ALA A 412 -16.28 15.30 -14.15
N ASN A 413 -15.03 15.17 -13.65
CA ASN A 413 -14.45 16.07 -12.64
C ASN A 413 -13.34 16.97 -13.21
N SER A 414 -13.74 18.04 -13.91
CA SER A 414 -12.83 19.12 -14.31
C SER A 414 -12.33 19.90 -13.08
N SER A 415 -11.18 20.59 -13.18
CA SER A 415 -10.69 21.44 -12.08
C SER A 415 -11.71 22.52 -11.68
N SER A 416 -12.51 23.01 -12.62
CA SER A 416 -13.61 23.96 -12.34
C SER A 416 -14.69 23.32 -11.46
N ILE A 417 -15.13 22.10 -11.78
CA ILE A 417 -16.16 21.38 -11.00
C ILE A 417 -15.65 21.12 -9.57
N VAL A 418 -14.38 20.72 -9.44
CA VAL A 418 -13.73 20.50 -8.14
C VAL A 418 -13.63 21.81 -7.35
N PHE A 419 -13.27 22.92 -8.00
CA PHE A 419 -13.27 24.26 -7.38
C PHE A 419 -14.68 24.68 -6.91
N ASP A 420 -15.68 24.57 -7.78
CA ASP A 420 -17.07 24.93 -7.48
C ASP A 420 -17.64 24.12 -6.31
N THR A 421 -17.24 22.84 -6.21
CA THR A 421 -17.69 21.94 -5.14
C THR A 421 -17.04 22.26 -3.80
N TYR A 422 -15.71 22.50 -3.78
CA TYR A 422 -14.95 22.50 -2.53
C TYR A 422 -14.47 23.88 -2.07
N ILE A 423 -14.19 24.83 -2.97
CA ILE A 423 -13.60 26.14 -2.64
C ILE A 423 -14.59 27.29 -2.78
N LYS A 424 -15.47 27.26 -3.79
CA LYS A 424 -16.47 28.33 -3.98
C LYS A 424 -17.37 28.58 -2.77
N PRO A 425 -17.79 27.56 -1.99
CA PRO A 425 -18.52 27.81 -0.75
C PRO A 425 -17.70 28.64 0.27
N LEU A 426 -16.41 28.34 0.43
CA LEU A 426 -15.51 29.12 1.30
C LEU A 426 -15.35 30.56 0.79
N GLN A 427 -15.24 30.75 -0.52
CA GLN A 427 -15.18 32.09 -1.11
C GLN A 427 -16.39 32.94 -0.72
N LYS A 428 -17.60 32.37 -0.81
CA LYS A 428 -18.84 33.05 -0.45
C LYS A 428 -18.85 33.43 1.04
N CYS A 429 -18.45 32.50 1.92
CA CYS A 429 -18.37 32.77 3.36
C CYS A 429 -17.38 33.89 3.68
N LEU A 430 -16.17 33.86 3.11
CA LEU A 430 -15.14 34.88 3.34
C LEU A 430 -15.58 36.27 2.89
N VAL A 431 -16.25 36.37 1.73
CA VAL A 431 -16.77 37.64 1.20
C VAL A 431 -17.88 38.18 2.10
N GLN A 432 -18.82 37.33 2.53
CA GLN A 432 -19.89 37.73 3.45
C GLN A 432 -19.34 38.21 4.80
N SER A 433 -18.37 37.50 5.37
CA SER A 433 -17.72 37.92 6.62
C SER A 433 -16.95 39.24 6.48
N ALA A 434 -16.30 39.47 5.33
CA ALA A 434 -15.61 40.73 5.06
C ALA A 434 -16.59 41.91 4.95
N GLN A 435 -17.73 41.71 4.28
CA GLN A 435 -18.79 42.73 4.14
C GLN A 435 -19.42 43.08 5.50
N GLN A 436 -19.71 42.08 6.34
CA GLN A 436 -20.22 42.30 7.70
C GLN A 436 -19.23 43.05 8.59
N THR A 437 -17.92 42.81 8.43
CA THR A 437 -16.89 43.53 9.22
C THR A 437 -16.82 45.01 8.83
N LEU A 438 -17.11 45.35 7.57
CA LEU A 438 -17.16 46.73 7.07
C LEU A 438 -18.43 47.48 7.51
N GLU A 439 -19.56 46.77 7.66
CA GLU A 439 -20.82 47.37 8.14
C GLU A 439 -20.80 47.71 9.65
N PHE A 440 -19.96 47.04 10.45
CA PHE A 440 -19.83 47.29 11.89
C PHE A 440 -18.63 48.17 12.29
N GLY A 441 -17.67 48.40 11.40
CA GLY A 441 -16.52 49.29 11.62
C GLY A 441 -16.49 50.39 10.56
N GLY A 442 -17.09 51.54 10.86
CA GLY A 442 -17.27 52.66 9.92
C GLY A 442 -15.99 53.33 9.43
N ILE A 443 -15.23 52.64 8.56
CA ILE A 443 -14.21 53.23 7.68
C ILE A 443 -14.34 52.53 6.32
N ASN A 444 -14.91 53.24 5.35
CA ASN A 444 -14.92 52.85 3.94
C ASN A 444 -13.48 52.76 3.41
N LEU A 445 -13.07 51.57 2.96
CA LEU A 445 -11.83 51.33 2.20
C LEU A 445 -12.12 50.84 0.77
N PHE A 446 -13.33 51.07 0.26
CA PHE A 446 -13.73 50.74 -1.11
C PHE A 446 -14.23 51.99 -1.87
N ASP A 447 -13.42 53.05 -1.88
CA ASP A 447 -13.44 53.99 -3.00
C ASP A 447 -12.40 53.48 -4.01
N ASP A 448 -12.81 52.52 -4.84
CA ASP A 448 -12.22 52.16 -6.15
C ASP A 448 -12.94 50.93 -6.74
N TYR A 449 -14.28 50.89 -6.63
CA TYR A 449 -15.11 49.99 -7.41
C TYR A 449 -15.66 50.78 -8.60
N ASP A 450 -14.95 50.72 -9.73
CA ASP A 450 -15.42 51.27 -10.99
C ASP A 450 -16.46 50.31 -11.61
N GLU A 451 -17.73 50.71 -11.56
CA GLU A 451 -18.88 49.98 -12.11
C GLU A 451 -19.03 50.15 -13.65
N SER A 452 -18.04 50.69 -14.36
CA SER A 452 -18.21 51.06 -15.78
C SER A 452 -17.93 49.96 -16.83
N THR A 453 -18.11 48.67 -16.55
CA THR A 453 -17.88 47.61 -17.57
C THR A 453 -19.06 46.70 -17.93
N PHE A 454 -20.28 46.99 -17.46
CA PHE A 454 -21.49 46.34 -18.00
C PHE A 454 -22.44 47.37 -18.59
N GLY A 455 -22.24 47.68 -19.87
CA GLY A 455 -23.28 48.28 -20.71
C GLY A 455 -24.34 47.24 -21.10
N PRO A 456 -25.62 47.62 -21.20
CA PRO A 456 -26.73 46.71 -21.45
C PRO A 456 -26.94 46.42 -22.95
N GLU A 457 -27.49 45.24 -23.20
CA GLU A 457 -28.36 44.84 -24.31
C GLU A 457 -27.96 45.12 -25.77
N GLY A 458 -27.91 44.02 -26.54
CA GLY A 458 -28.07 44.03 -27.99
C GLY A 458 -28.70 42.73 -28.47
N LYS A 459 -30.02 42.72 -28.67
CA LYS A 459 -30.75 41.75 -29.49
C LYS A 459 -30.37 41.94 -30.96
N ILE A 460 -29.92 40.87 -31.64
CA ILE A 460 -30.56 40.12 -32.75
C ILE A 460 -29.69 38.89 -32.97
#